data_AF-A0AAU7JLB6-F1
#
_entry.id   AF-A0AAU7JLB6-F1
#
_cell.length_a   1.000
_cell.length_b   1.000
_cell.length_c   1.000
_cell.angle_alpha   90.00
_cell.angle_beta   90.00
_cell.angle_gamma   90.00
#
_symmetry.space_group_name_H-M   'P 1'
#
loop_
_entity.id
_entity.type
_entity.pdbx_description
1 polymer ?
#
loop_
_entity_poly.entity_id
_entity_poly.type
_entity_poly.pdbx_seq_one_letter_code
_entity_poly.pdbx_strand_id
1 'polypeptide(L)'
;MVQTPLSLLRAAAVAGLAMFPLASAIAAAQKSQDPIVGEWEQVDEDAQVGAWVALRERGGVVDGVIVKVFAEPGEPENPLCVRCQGALKNTPVSGLTVIRNLKRTPEGYRGGQILDPDTGETYKLEATLRPDGQALEVRGFKGLSLFGRTQVWRRRS
;
A
#
# COMPACT_ATOMS: atom_id res chain seq x y z
N MET A 1 49.37 -8.55 79.66
CA MET A 1 48.55 -9.75 79.87
C MET A 1 47.49 -9.79 78.79
N VAL A 2 47.14 -10.99 78.32
CA VAL A 2 46.13 -11.32 77.28
C VAL A 2 46.62 -11.03 75.84
N GLN A 3 47.29 -11.95 75.12
CA GLN A 3 46.81 -13.17 74.44
C GLN A 3 45.65 -12.94 73.47
N THR A 4 45.87 -13.06 72.14
CA THR A 4 45.19 -14.00 71.21
C THR A 4 45.55 -13.72 69.73
N PRO A 5 45.39 -14.71 68.82
CA PRO A 5 46.36 -14.99 67.77
C PRO A 5 45.93 -14.62 66.34
N LEU A 6 46.92 -14.76 65.46
CA LEU A 6 46.87 -14.73 64.01
C LEU A 6 45.80 -15.70 63.45
N SER A 7 44.79 -15.17 62.78
CA SER A 7 43.83 -15.94 61.98
C SER A 7 44.14 -15.76 60.50
N LEU A 8 44.78 -16.77 59.91
CA LEU A 8 44.96 -16.92 58.47
C LEU A 8 43.59 -17.16 57.82
N LEU A 9 43.04 -16.15 57.16
CA LEU A 9 41.86 -16.31 56.31
C LEU A 9 42.24 -17.15 55.09
N ARG A 10 41.66 -18.35 55.00
CA ARG A 10 41.67 -19.21 53.82
C ARG A 10 40.97 -18.47 52.67
N ALA A 11 41.69 -18.15 51.61
CA ALA A 11 41.08 -17.73 50.35
C ALA A 11 40.35 -18.94 49.73
N ALA A 12 39.03 -18.97 49.86
CA ALA A 12 38.20 -19.86 49.04
C ALA A 12 38.04 -19.21 47.66
N ALA A 13 38.73 -19.75 46.65
CA ALA A 13 38.51 -19.39 45.27
C ALA A 13 37.11 -19.85 44.85
N VAL A 14 36.15 -18.93 44.78
CA VAL A 14 34.84 -19.20 44.19
C VAL A 14 34.99 -19.04 42.69
N ALA A 15 35.14 -20.17 41.99
CA ALA A 15 35.08 -20.24 40.54
C ALA A 15 33.63 -19.94 40.09
N GLY A 16 33.32 -18.67 39.84
CA GLY A 16 32.05 -18.26 39.27
C GLY A 16 32.01 -18.56 37.77
N LEU A 17 31.30 -19.63 37.38
CA LEU A 17 30.89 -19.81 35.98
C LEU A 17 29.94 -18.64 35.62
N ALA A 18 30.42 -17.70 34.82
CA ALA A 18 29.59 -16.66 34.23
C ALA A 18 28.63 -17.30 33.22
N MET A 19 27.39 -17.54 33.64
CA MET A 19 26.31 -18.02 32.77
C MET A 19 25.87 -16.84 31.88
N PHE A 20 26.47 -16.73 30.70
CA PHE A 20 26.05 -15.77 29.67
C PHE A 20 24.61 -16.12 29.23
N PRO A 21 23.62 -15.23 29.39
CA PRO A 21 22.28 -15.49 28.90
C PRO A 21 22.35 -15.54 27.37
N LEU A 22 22.00 -16.70 26.81
CA LEU A 22 21.88 -16.89 25.37
C LEU A 22 20.66 -16.07 24.90
N ALA A 23 20.90 -14.83 24.47
CA ALA A 23 19.86 -13.98 23.92
C ALA A 23 19.45 -14.54 22.53
N SER A 24 18.39 -15.34 22.50
CA SER A 24 17.75 -15.76 21.26
C SER A 24 17.17 -14.55 20.53
N ALA A 25 17.86 -14.11 19.48
CA ALA A 25 17.36 -13.08 18.58
C ALA A 25 16.16 -13.64 17.80
N ILE A 26 14.96 -13.20 18.14
CA ILE A 26 13.75 -13.51 17.37
C ILE A 26 13.82 -12.64 16.11
N ALA A 27 14.23 -13.23 14.98
CA ALA A 27 14.17 -12.57 13.68
C ALA A 27 12.69 -12.41 13.28
N ALA A 28 12.16 -11.19 13.41
CA ALA A 28 10.85 -10.87 12.86
C ALA A 28 10.92 -10.95 11.33
N ALA A 29 10.13 -11.85 10.73
CA ALA A 29 9.98 -11.90 9.28
C ALA A 29 9.34 -10.57 8.83
N GLN A 30 10.11 -9.72 8.14
CA GLN A 30 9.56 -8.55 7.48
C GLN A 30 8.69 -9.03 6.32
N LYS A 31 7.36 -8.96 6.49
CA LYS A 31 6.43 -9.11 5.36
C LYS A 31 6.74 -7.97 4.38
N SER A 32 7.31 -8.29 3.23
CA SER A 32 7.46 -7.32 2.15
C SER A 32 6.07 -6.81 1.78
N GLN A 33 5.87 -5.49 1.80
CA GLN A 33 4.64 -4.89 1.29
C GLN A 33 4.45 -5.27 -0.18
N ASP A 34 3.19 -5.39 -0.60
CA ASP A 34 2.88 -5.68 -1.99
C ASP A 34 3.49 -4.60 -2.91
N PRO A 35 4.16 -4.97 -4.03
CA PRO A 35 4.90 -4.02 -4.85
C PRO A 35 4.09 -2.84 -5.39
N ILE A 36 2.76 -2.96 -5.56
CA ILE A 36 1.95 -1.84 -6.06
C ILE A 36 1.45 -0.91 -4.96
N VAL A 37 1.67 -1.24 -3.68
CA VAL A 37 1.35 -0.33 -2.57
C VAL A 37 2.14 0.97 -2.70
N GLY A 38 1.47 2.08 -2.43
CA GLY A 38 2.01 3.43 -2.59
C GLY A 38 1.03 4.37 -3.26
N GLU A 39 1.49 5.57 -3.59
CA GLU A 39 0.70 6.58 -4.28
C GLU A 39 1.08 6.64 -5.77
N TRP A 40 0.07 6.86 -6.59
CA TRP A 40 0.16 6.82 -8.04
C TRP A 40 -0.52 8.03 -8.64
N GLU A 41 0.12 8.60 -9.65
CA GLU A 41 -0.41 9.73 -10.42
C GLU A 41 -1.08 9.22 -11.69
N GLN A 42 -2.35 9.57 -11.88
CA GLN A 42 -3.04 9.39 -13.14
C GLN A 42 -2.62 10.50 -14.08
N VAL A 43 -2.04 10.11 -15.22
CA VAL A 43 -1.54 11.04 -16.22
C VAL A 43 -2.27 10.75 -17.53
N ASP A 44 -2.77 11.80 -18.17
CA ASP A 44 -3.39 11.69 -19.49
C ASP A 44 -2.35 11.69 -20.62
N GLU A 45 -2.84 11.71 -21.87
CA GLU A 45 -1.99 11.71 -23.07
C GLU A 45 -1.16 13.01 -23.21
N ASP A 46 -1.64 14.12 -22.64
CA ASP A 46 -1.01 15.44 -22.65
C ASP A 46 -0.08 15.69 -21.45
N ALA A 47 0.21 14.63 -20.68
CA ALA A 47 1.00 14.66 -19.46
C ALA A 47 0.41 15.50 -18.31
N GLN A 48 -0.89 15.79 -18.33
CA GLN A 48 -1.59 16.44 -17.23
C GLN A 48 -1.97 15.41 -16.17
N VAL A 49 -1.83 15.80 -14.90
CA VAL A 49 -2.19 14.95 -13.77
C VAL A 49 -3.66 15.17 -13.47
N GLY A 50 -4.49 14.14 -13.60
CA GLY A 50 -5.92 14.21 -13.27
C GLY A 50 -6.22 13.87 -11.81
N ALA A 51 -5.49 12.90 -11.24
CA ALA A 51 -5.70 12.46 -9.86
C ALA A 51 -4.48 11.77 -9.25
N TRP A 52 -4.42 11.77 -7.93
CA TRP A 52 -3.55 10.91 -7.14
C TRP A 52 -4.37 9.81 -6.46
N VAL A 53 -3.89 8.57 -6.56
CA VAL A 53 -4.55 7.39 -5.99
C VAL A 53 -3.58 6.64 -5.07
N ALA A 54 -3.98 6.43 -3.82
CA ALA A 54 -3.24 5.61 -2.87
C ALA A 54 -3.73 4.17 -2.93
N LEU A 55 -2.83 3.23 -3.25
CA LEU A 55 -3.08 1.79 -3.21
C LEU A 55 -2.62 1.22 -1.88
N ARG A 56 -3.48 0.41 -1.26
CA ARG A 56 -3.25 -0.23 0.05
C ARG A 56 -3.61 -1.69 -0.01
N GLU A 57 -2.76 -2.54 0.56
CA GLU A 57 -2.99 -3.97 0.67
C GLU A 57 -3.53 -4.32 2.06
N ARG A 58 -4.57 -5.16 2.11
CA ARG A 58 -5.08 -5.78 3.33
C ARG A 58 -5.61 -7.18 3.05
N GLY A 59 -4.98 -8.21 3.63
CA GLY A 59 -5.51 -9.58 3.56
C GLY A 59 -5.45 -10.21 2.16
N GLY A 60 -4.44 -9.86 1.37
CA GLY A 60 -4.21 -10.37 0.02
C GLY A 60 -4.98 -9.65 -1.09
N VAL A 61 -5.69 -8.57 -0.76
CA VAL A 61 -6.36 -7.69 -1.74
C VAL A 61 -5.83 -6.27 -1.65
N VAL A 62 -5.75 -5.62 -2.80
CA VAL A 62 -5.39 -4.21 -2.94
C VAL A 62 -6.64 -3.40 -3.26
N ASP A 63 -6.87 -2.37 -2.45
CA ASP A 63 -7.87 -1.34 -2.66
C ASP A 63 -7.18 -0.01 -3.00
N GLY A 64 -7.88 0.90 -3.69
CA GLY A 64 -7.35 2.20 -4.08
C GLY A 64 -8.29 3.34 -3.73
N VAL A 65 -7.74 4.41 -3.15
CA VAL A 65 -8.48 5.60 -2.72
C VAL A 65 -7.95 6.83 -3.44
N ILE A 66 -8.84 7.67 -3.98
CA ILE A 66 -8.45 8.97 -4.53
C ILE A 66 -8.00 9.86 -3.38
N VAL A 67 -6.73 10.29 -3.40
CA VAL A 67 -6.15 11.20 -2.40
C VAL A 67 -6.43 12.66 -2.78
N LYS A 68 -6.31 12.95 -4.07
CA LYS A 68 -6.49 14.29 -4.63
C LYS A 68 -6.95 14.19 -6.07
N VAL A 69 -7.82 15.11 -6.48
CA VAL A 69 -8.15 15.37 -7.87
C VAL A 69 -7.59 16.74 -8.27
N PHE A 70 -7.25 16.88 -9.54
CA PHE A 70 -6.78 18.12 -10.12
C PHE A 70 -7.83 18.56 -11.14
N ALA A 71 -8.67 19.49 -10.70
CA ALA A 71 -9.78 19.99 -11.50
C ALA A 71 -9.27 20.81 -12.68
N GLU A 72 -9.97 20.71 -13.82
CA GLU A 72 -9.74 21.58 -14.96
C GLU A 72 -10.12 23.04 -14.63
N PRO A 73 -9.57 24.04 -15.33
CA PRO A 73 -9.94 25.44 -15.11
C PRO A 73 -11.45 25.66 -15.25
N GLY A 74 -12.08 26.14 -14.17
CA GLY A 74 -13.53 26.41 -14.13
C GLY A 74 -14.34 25.28 -13.49
N GLU A 75 -13.71 24.16 -13.13
CA GLU A 75 -14.35 23.10 -12.37
C GLU A 75 -14.10 23.23 -10.85
N PRO A 76 -14.98 22.67 -9.99
CA PRO A 76 -14.74 22.63 -8.55
C PRO A 76 -13.48 21.83 -8.21
N GLU A 77 -12.63 22.33 -7.31
CA GLU A 77 -11.38 21.65 -6.91
C GLU A 77 -11.57 20.21 -6.40
N ASN A 78 -12.74 19.92 -5.84
CA ASN A 78 -13.13 18.58 -5.39
C ASN A 78 -14.61 18.37 -5.71
N PRO A 79 -14.95 17.96 -6.95
CA PRO A 79 -16.32 17.80 -7.36
C PRO A 79 -16.98 16.66 -6.59
N LEU A 80 -18.30 16.65 -6.58
CA LEU A 80 -19.08 15.54 -6.03
C LEU A 80 -19.29 14.47 -7.11
N CYS A 81 -19.28 13.19 -6.73
CA CYS A 81 -19.67 12.12 -7.65
C CYS A 81 -21.19 12.11 -7.84
N VAL A 82 -21.70 12.97 -8.72
CA VAL A 82 -23.13 13.13 -8.98
C VAL A 82 -23.75 11.94 -9.72
N ARG A 83 -22.93 11.22 -10.51
CA ARG A 83 -23.35 10.04 -11.27
C ARG A 83 -23.22 8.73 -10.49
N CYS A 84 -22.49 8.74 -9.36
CA CYS A 84 -22.40 7.59 -8.47
C CYS A 84 -23.77 7.19 -7.88
N GLN A 85 -23.86 5.95 -7.42
CA GLN A 85 -25.07 5.37 -6.83
C GLN A 85 -24.90 5.06 -5.33
N GLY A 86 -26.03 4.91 -4.64
CA GLY A 86 -26.07 4.53 -3.23
C GLY A 86 -25.31 5.50 -2.33
N ALA A 87 -24.54 4.96 -1.39
CA ALA A 87 -23.77 5.76 -0.42
C ALA A 87 -22.65 6.62 -1.04
N LEU A 88 -22.31 6.39 -2.31
CA LEU A 88 -21.27 7.16 -3.03
C LEU A 88 -21.85 8.33 -3.81
N LYS A 89 -23.17 8.44 -3.91
CA LYS A 89 -23.82 9.54 -4.63
C LYS A 89 -23.63 10.85 -3.88
N ASN A 90 -23.25 11.90 -4.60
CA ASN A 90 -23.06 13.26 -4.07
C ASN A 90 -22.01 13.34 -2.95
N THR A 91 -21.09 12.37 -2.86
CA THR A 91 -19.92 12.48 -1.98
C THR A 91 -18.75 13.11 -2.74
N PRO A 92 -17.85 13.84 -2.07
CA PRO A 92 -16.64 14.35 -2.70
C PRO A 92 -15.84 13.23 -3.36
N VAL A 93 -15.27 13.49 -4.54
CA VAL A 93 -14.49 12.50 -5.30
C VAL A 93 -13.20 12.14 -4.54
N SER A 94 -12.54 13.14 -3.96
CA SER A 94 -11.42 12.88 -3.05
C SER A 94 -11.90 12.11 -1.81
N GLY A 95 -11.21 11.03 -1.49
CA GLY A 95 -11.57 10.09 -0.42
C GLY A 95 -12.36 8.87 -0.89
N LEU A 96 -12.83 8.83 -2.14
CA LEU A 96 -13.54 7.66 -2.66
C LEU A 96 -12.60 6.46 -2.83
N THR A 97 -13.03 5.30 -2.30
CA THR A 97 -12.45 4.00 -2.67
C THR A 97 -12.93 3.60 -4.06
N VAL A 98 -12.11 3.90 -5.06
CA VAL A 98 -12.38 3.65 -6.48
C VAL A 98 -11.89 2.29 -6.95
N ILE A 99 -10.78 1.77 -6.41
CA ILE A 99 -10.31 0.41 -6.73
C ILE A 99 -10.67 -0.53 -5.59
N ARG A 100 -11.20 -1.72 -5.92
CA ARG A 100 -11.57 -2.74 -4.94
C ARG A 100 -11.15 -4.14 -5.38
N ASN A 101 -10.77 -4.96 -4.41
CA ASN A 101 -10.57 -6.41 -4.55
C ASN A 101 -9.51 -6.82 -5.60
N LEU A 102 -8.54 -5.97 -5.90
CA LEU A 102 -7.50 -6.29 -6.86
C LEU A 102 -6.53 -7.29 -6.24
N LYS A 103 -6.30 -8.43 -6.91
CA LYS A 103 -5.47 -9.52 -6.36
C LYS A 103 -4.23 -9.73 -7.19
N ARG A 104 -3.10 -9.97 -6.52
CA ARG A 104 -1.84 -10.32 -7.18
C ARG A 104 -1.93 -11.73 -7.78
N THR A 105 -1.43 -11.87 -9.00
CA THR A 105 -1.23 -13.14 -9.73
C THR A 105 0.21 -13.22 -10.25
N PRO A 106 0.66 -14.36 -10.79
CA PRO A 106 1.99 -14.44 -11.42
C PRO A 106 2.18 -13.47 -12.60
N GLU A 107 1.10 -13.10 -13.29
CA GLU A 107 1.10 -12.25 -14.49
C GLU A 107 0.81 -10.77 -14.19
N GLY A 108 0.65 -10.38 -12.92
CA GLY A 108 0.29 -9.01 -12.53
C GLY A 108 -0.82 -9.00 -11.49
N TYR A 109 -1.90 -8.26 -11.75
CA TYR A 109 -3.04 -8.12 -10.85
C TYR A 109 -4.37 -8.26 -11.59
N ARG A 110 -5.30 -9.04 -11.02
CA ARG A 110 -6.58 -9.37 -11.66
C ARG A 110 -7.74 -9.42 -10.67
N GLY A 111 -8.95 -9.50 -11.21
CA GLY A 111 -10.18 -9.71 -10.45
C GLY A 111 -10.69 -8.48 -9.68
N GLY A 112 -10.03 -7.33 -9.86
CA GLY A 112 -10.43 -6.08 -9.23
C GLY A 112 -11.59 -5.41 -9.97
N GLN A 113 -12.06 -4.32 -9.37
CA GLN A 113 -13.00 -3.40 -9.98
C GLN A 113 -12.52 -1.96 -9.81
N ILE A 114 -12.85 -1.09 -10.76
CA ILE A 114 -12.59 0.34 -10.69
C ILE A 114 -13.88 1.13 -10.95
N LEU A 115 -14.21 2.05 -10.04
CA LEU A 115 -15.28 3.03 -10.22
C LEU A 115 -14.70 4.26 -10.92
N ASP A 116 -15.34 4.66 -12.01
CA ASP A 116 -15.14 5.94 -12.66
C ASP A 116 -16.13 6.96 -12.05
N PRO A 117 -15.65 7.98 -11.30
CA PRO A 117 -16.53 8.97 -10.67
C PRO A 117 -17.24 9.88 -11.68
N ASP A 118 -16.67 10.06 -12.88
CA ASP A 118 -17.24 10.92 -13.90
C ASP A 118 -18.47 10.27 -14.51
N THR A 119 -18.40 8.97 -14.81
CA THR A 119 -19.53 8.23 -15.38
C THR A 119 -20.43 7.59 -14.32
N GLY A 120 -19.93 7.40 -13.10
CA GLY A 120 -20.57 6.62 -12.04
C GLY A 120 -20.55 5.10 -12.30
N GLU A 121 -19.85 4.66 -13.35
CA GLU A 121 -19.83 3.27 -13.76
C GLU A 121 -18.67 2.50 -13.14
N THR A 122 -18.90 1.21 -12.85
CA THR A 122 -17.86 0.31 -12.34
C THR A 122 -17.43 -0.67 -13.42
N TYR A 123 -16.12 -0.79 -13.59
CA TYR A 123 -15.46 -1.62 -14.58
C TYR A 123 -14.69 -2.76 -13.92
N LYS A 124 -14.48 -3.86 -14.64
CA LYS A 124 -13.48 -4.85 -14.24
C LYS A 124 -12.10 -4.23 -14.38
N LEU A 125 -11.21 -4.57 -13.46
CA LEU A 125 -9.86 -4.02 -13.38
C LEU A 125 -8.81 -5.11 -13.42
N GLU A 126 -7.80 -4.88 -14.25
CA GLU A 126 -6.51 -5.56 -14.22
C GLU A 126 -5.40 -4.52 -14.15
N ALA A 127 -4.27 -4.87 -13.55
CA ALA A 127 -3.12 -3.99 -13.50
C ALA A 127 -1.80 -4.75 -13.65
N THR A 128 -0.81 -4.10 -14.24
CA THR A 128 0.54 -4.64 -14.43
C THR A 128 1.57 -3.61 -13.99
N LEU A 129 2.40 -3.97 -13.01
CA LEU A 129 3.53 -3.15 -12.59
C LEU A 129 4.69 -3.35 -13.57
N ARG A 130 5.24 -2.27 -14.12
CA ARG A 130 6.43 -2.34 -14.97
C ARG A 130 7.65 -2.78 -14.15
N PRO A 131 8.67 -3.41 -14.77
CA PRO A 131 9.82 -3.98 -14.06
C PRO A 131 10.62 -2.99 -13.20
N ASP A 132 10.65 -1.71 -13.60
CA ASP A 132 11.30 -0.63 -12.85
C ASP A 132 10.52 -0.16 -11.60
N GLY A 133 9.29 -0.66 -11.45
CA GLY A 133 8.37 -0.26 -10.39
C GLY A 133 7.81 1.15 -10.54
N GLN A 134 8.15 1.89 -11.61
CA GLN A 134 7.83 3.32 -11.76
C GLN A 134 6.53 3.59 -12.51
N ALA A 135 6.00 2.60 -13.23
CA ALA A 135 4.69 2.75 -13.88
C ALA A 135 3.78 1.54 -13.63
N LEU A 136 2.50 1.84 -13.45
CA LEU A 136 1.43 0.86 -13.30
C LEU A 136 0.49 1.01 -14.49
N GLU A 137 0.42 -0.02 -15.32
CA GLU A 137 -0.58 -0.10 -16.37
C GLU A 137 -1.91 -0.54 -15.74
N VAL A 138 -2.94 0.29 -15.84
CA VAL A 138 -4.25 0.07 -15.22
C VAL A 138 -5.29 -0.06 -16.33
N ARG A 139 -5.90 -1.23 -16.45
CA ARG A 139 -6.88 -1.53 -17.51
C ARG A 139 -8.27 -1.73 -16.94
N GLY A 140 -9.19 -0.83 -17.32
CA GLY A 140 -10.62 -0.91 -17.04
C GLY A 140 -11.40 -1.41 -18.26
N PHE A 141 -12.32 -2.37 -18.08
CA PHE A 141 -13.11 -2.93 -19.19
C PHE A 141 -14.50 -3.41 -18.78
N LYS A 142 -15.40 -3.53 -19.77
CA LYS A 142 -16.73 -4.14 -19.62
C LYS A 142 -16.78 -5.48 -20.36
N GLY A 143 -17.25 -6.54 -19.68
CA GLY A 143 -17.36 -7.87 -20.28
C GLY A 143 -16.00 -8.55 -20.47
N LEU A 144 -15.54 -8.66 -21.72
CA LEU A 144 -14.23 -9.22 -22.11
C LEU A 144 -13.15 -8.13 -22.05
N SER A 145 -11.92 -8.49 -21.66
CA SER A 145 -10.81 -7.54 -21.47
C SER A 145 -10.40 -6.78 -22.74
N LEU A 146 -10.77 -7.27 -23.92
CA LEU A 146 -10.53 -6.59 -25.20
C LEU A 146 -11.32 -5.28 -25.34
N PHE A 147 -12.48 -5.15 -24.68
CA PHE A 147 -13.35 -3.97 -24.76
C PHE A 147 -13.16 -3.06 -23.55
N GLY A 148 -12.05 -2.33 -23.53
CA GLY A 148 -11.68 -1.45 -22.43
C GLY A 148 -10.59 -0.45 -22.79
N ARG A 149 -10.18 0.32 -21.78
CA ARG A 149 -9.12 1.33 -21.87
C ARG A 149 -8.01 0.99 -20.90
N THR A 150 -6.78 1.27 -21.31
CA THR A 150 -5.60 1.19 -20.44
C THR A 150 -5.09 2.59 -20.19
N GLN A 151 -4.79 2.90 -18.94
CA GLN A 151 -4.05 4.09 -18.53
C GLN A 151 -2.69 3.67 -17.97
N VAL A 152 -1.71 4.56 -18.02
CA VAL A 152 -0.41 4.35 -17.38
C VAL A 152 -0.28 5.34 -16.24
N TRP A 153 -0.24 4.84 -15.02
CA TRP A 153 -0.05 5.67 -13.82
C TRP A 153 1.42 5.72 -13.47
N ARG A 154 1.90 6.86 -12.99
CA ARG A 154 3.30 7.06 -12.56
C ARG A 154 3.40 6.90 -11.06
N ARG A 155 4.45 6.24 -10.58
CA ARG A 155 4.71 6.15 -9.15
C ARG A 155 5.03 7.54 -8.63
N ARG A 156 4.35 7.91 -7.55
CA ARG A 156 4.65 9.12 -6.79
C ARG A 156 5.78 8.80 -5.81
N SER A 157 6.86 9.57 -5.89
CA SER A 157 8.06 9.48 -5.04
C SER A 157 7.80 9.87 -3.59
#